data_AF-A0A7S1RRQ2-F1
#
_entry.id   AF-A0A7S1RRQ2-F1
#
_cell.length_a   1.000
_cell.length_b   1.000
_cell.length_c   1.000
_cell.angle_alpha   90.00
_cell.angle_beta   90.00
_cell.angle_gamma   90.00
#
_symmetry.space_group_name_H-M   'P 1'
#
loop_
_entity.id
_entity.type
_entity.pdbx_description
1 polymer ?
#
loop_
_entity_poly.entity_id
_entity_poly.type
_entity_poly.pdbx_seq_one_letter_code
_entity_poly.pdbx_strand_id
1 'polypeptide(L)'
;LQLGRAEEALAEASACAALAPSWPKARFREGSCLRQLGRLGEALRAFGEGRALEPRNGDWERELERTERLLWQRPGALARQLVLRLLPELLRAWLRGGSADGVLQLQVNAELGEAGVPKWRLLREGRSEPKAQIRYAFLGRKEYLANLAANLQGAPPQGVAAADCEGKQLSIAEIAAFLDGGAAPGPAGAGACAAVHLDVRHGAGGMAAFVVRIPCGEGVRGYAGEHKDPPAPKGSVDGVMEIQRSSGFPKALPSLLGFQSFPGDLNFPVVDAKRDMAGDASGGA
;
A
#
# COMPACT_ATOMS: atom_id res chain seq x y z
N LEU A 1 4.42 28.94 16.06
CA LEU A 1 5.52 28.02 15.67
C LEU A 1 6.58 27.83 16.75
N GLN A 2 7.27 28.89 17.20
CA GLN A 2 8.39 28.78 18.18
C GLN A 2 7.98 28.31 19.59
N LEU A 3 6.69 28.39 19.96
CA LEU A 3 6.19 28.05 21.30
C LEU A 3 5.62 26.62 21.43
N GLY A 4 5.85 25.73 20.47
CA GLY A 4 5.30 24.36 20.49
C GLY A 4 3.79 24.25 20.26
N ARG A 5 3.10 25.37 20.03
CA ARG A 5 1.67 25.46 19.70
C ARG A 5 1.45 25.44 18.19
N ALA A 6 1.75 24.30 17.56
CA ALA A 6 1.69 24.19 16.10
C ALA A 6 0.25 24.12 15.57
N GLU A 7 -0.68 23.53 16.33
CA GLU A 7 -2.11 23.44 16.02
C GLU A 7 -2.81 24.80 16.08
N GLU A 8 -2.55 25.59 17.14
CA GLU A 8 -3.09 26.95 17.26
C GLU A 8 -2.53 27.86 16.16
N ALA A 9 -1.22 27.76 15.89
CA ALA A 9 -0.58 28.50 14.80
C ALA A 9 -1.12 28.11 13.43
N LEU A 10 -1.50 26.84 13.23
CA LEU A 10 -2.18 26.39 12.03
C LEU A 10 -3.56 27.05 11.91
N ALA A 11 -4.35 27.08 12.98
CA ALA A 11 -5.66 27.73 12.96
C ALA A 11 -5.57 29.21 12.58
N GLU A 12 -4.61 29.94 13.15
CA GLU A 12 -4.33 31.34 12.80
C GLU A 12 -3.86 31.50 11.34
N ALA A 13 -2.97 30.62 10.88
CA ALA A 13 -2.47 30.66 9.51
C ALA A 13 -3.59 30.38 8.48
N SER A 14 -4.45 29.41 8.76
CA SER A 14 -5.62 29.09 7.93
C SER A 14 -6.64 30.23 7.94
N ALA A 15 -6.89 30.87 9.08
CA ALA A 15 -7.74 32.06 9.15
C ALA A 15 -7.15 33.22 8.33
N CYS A 16 -5.84 33.45 8.41
CA CYS A 16 -5.16 34.46 7.59
C CYS A 16 -5.28 34.14 6.09
N ALA A 17 -5.11 32.88 5.69
CA ALA A 17 -5.25 32.45 4.29
C ALA A 17 -6.69 32.61 3.78
N ALA A 18 -7.69 32.46 4.64
CA ALA A 18 -9.09 32.72 4.31
C ALA A 18 -9.40 34.21 4.16
N LEU A 19 -8.87 35.05 5.06
CA LEU A 19 -9.07 36.51 5.03
C LEU A 19 -8.30 37.18 3.89
N ALA A 20 -7.12 36.67 3.54
CA ALA A 20 -6.28 37.20 2.47
C ALA A 20 -5.74 36.06 1.57
N PRO A 21 -6.56 35.52 0.64
CA PRO A 21 -6.18 34.38 -0.19
C PRO A 21 -4.99 34.65 -1.12
N SER A 22 -4.75 35.91 -1.48
CA SER A 22 -3.65 36.35 -2.32
C SER A 22 -2.37 36.66 -1.53
N TRP A 23 -2.37 36.50 -0.20
CA TRP A 23 -1.21 36.80 0.63
C TRP A 23 -0.29 35.57 0.78
N PRO A 24 0.89 35.54 0.11
CA PRO A 24 1.72 34.34 0.04
C PRO A 24 2.26 33.93 1.41
N LYS A 25 2.56 34.88 2.29
CA LYS A 25 3.09 34.60 3.63
C LYS A 25 2.09 33.81 4.51
N ALA A 26 0.78 33.91 4.28
CA ALA A 26 -0.19 33.07 4.97
C ALA A 26 0.02 31.59 4.61
N ARG A 27 0.19 31.29 3.31
CA ARG A 27 0.47 29.95 2.80
C ARG A 27 1.80 29.39 3.30
N PHE A 28 2.82 30.24 3.39
CA PHE A 28 4.12 29.86 3.97
C PHE A 28 3.98 29.42 5.44
N ARG A 29 3.23 30.20 6.23
CA ARG A 29 2.97 29.89 7.65
C ARG A 29 2.16 28.61 7.80
N GLU A 30 1.11 28.44 6.99
CA GLU A 30 0.26 27.25 6.96
C GLU A 30 1.11 26.00 6.67
N GLY A 31 1.87 26.00 5.58
CA GLY A 31 2.75 24.89 5.21
C GLY A 31 3.81 24.58 6.28
N SER A 32 4.37 25.61 6.91
CA SER A 32 5.34 25.45 8.01
C SER A 32 4.73 24.77 9.23
N CYS A 33 3.51 25.18 9.63
CA CYS A 33 2.78 24.55 10.73
C CYS A 33 2.43 23.10 10.40
N LEU A 34 1.87 22.85 9.22
CA LEU A 34 1.49 21.50 8.76
C LEU A 34 2.70 20.56 8.73
N ARG A 35 3.86 21.04 8.27
CA ARG A 35 5.09 20.26 8.29
C ARG A 35 5.56 19.94 9.70
N GLN A 36 5.50 20.91 10.62
CA GLN A 36 5.84 20.69 12.03
C GLN A 36 4.92 19.64 12.68
N LEU A 37 3.65 19.59 12.25
CA LEU A 37 2.65 18.60 12.67
C LEU A 37 2.78 17.24 11.97
N GLY A 38 3.72 17.07 11.03
CA GLY A 38 3.86 15.83 10.25
C GLY A 38 2.78 15.62 9.18
N ARG A 39 1.90 16.61 8.95
CA ARG A 39 0.86 16.63 7.89
C ARG A 39 1.48 17.05 6.55
N LEU A 40 2.45 16.27 6.10
CA LEU A 40 3.38 16.63 5.02
C LEU A 40 2.69 16.79 3.65
N GLY A 41 1.66 15.99 3.35
CA GLY A 41 0.90 16.13 2.10
C GLY A 41 0.15 17.46 2.02
N GLU A 42 -0.45 17.89 3.12
CA GLU A 42 -1.13 19.19 3.20
C GLU A 42 -0.12 20.35 3.20
N ALA A 43 1.03 20.17 3.84
CA ALA A 43 2.12 21.13 3.79
C ALA A 43 2.60 21.37 2.34
N LEU A 44 2.79 20.31 1.56
CA LEU A 44 3.13 20.41 0.13
C LEU A 44 2.08 21.18 -0.66
N ARG A 45 0.79 20.94 -0.40
CA ARG A 45 -0.31 21.69 -1.02
C ARG A 45 -0.21 23.19 -0.68
N ALA A 46 -0.06 23.53 0.60
CA ALA A 46 0.03 24.93 1.04
C ALA A 46 1.25 25.64 0.43
N PHE A 47 2.43 25.02 0.42
CA PHE A 47 3.61 25.58 -0.23
C PHE A 47 3.43 25.71 -1.75
N GLY A 48 2.75 24.75 -2.40
CA GLY A 48 2.43 24.80 -3.83
C GLY A 48 1.50 25.96 -4.20
N GLU A 49 0.49 26.22 -3.37
CA GLU A 49 -0.40 27.38 -3.50
C GLU A 49 0.37 28.70 -3.30
N GLY A 50 1.27 28.76 -2.31
CA GLY A 50 2.17 29.91 -2.11
C GLY A 50 3.08 30.18 -3.32
N ARG A 51 3.65 29.12 -3.91
CA ARG A 51 4.46 29.22 -5.14
C ARG A 51 3.68 29.78 -6.32
N ALA A 52 2.40 29.43 -6.44
CA ALA A 52 1.54 29.96 -7.50
C ALA A 52 1.29 31.47 -7.33
N LEU A 53 1.28 31.98 -6.10
CA LEU A 53 1.15 33.41 -5.80
C LEU A 53 2.46 34.18 -6.00
N GLU A 54 3.61 33.55 -5.75
CA GLU A 54 4.95 34.14 -5.97
C GLU A 54 5.90 33.24 -6.78
N PRO A 55 5.71 33.12 -8.11
CA PRO A 55 6.48 32.19 -8.94
C PRO A 55 7.98 32.49 -9.03
N ARG A 56 8.38 33.74 -8.75
CA ARG A 56 9.78 34.19 -8.81
C ARG A 56 10.54 34.01 -7.49
N ASN A 57 9.86 33.59 -6.42
CA ASN A 57 10.48 33.38 -5.12
C ASN A 57 11.03 31.94 -5.02
N GLY A 58 12.36 31.80 -5.00
CA GLY A 58 13.04 30.51 -4.90
C GLY A 58 12.86 29.80 -3.55
N ASP A 59 12.38 30.49 -2.51
CA ASP A 59 12.13 29.89 -1.21
C ASP A 59 11.09 28.77 -1.28
N TRP A 60 10.07 28.92 -2.13
CA TRP A 60 9.01 27.93 -2.28
C TRP A 60 9.54 26.58 -2.72
N GLU A 61 10.47 26.57 -3.68
CA GLU A 61 11.05 25.33 -4.18
C GLU A 61 11.85 24.63 -3.08
N ARG A 62 12.62 25.39 -2.29
CA ARG A 62 13.37 24.84 -1.16
C ARG A 62 12.44 24.22 -0.11
N GLU A 63 11.32 24.88 0.20
CA GLU A 63 10.37 24.37 1.17
C GLU A 63 9.59 23.15 0.66
N LEU A 64 9.25 23.12 -0.63
CA LEU A 64 8.64 21.97 -1.29
C LEU A 64 9.58 20.76 -1.28
N GLU A 65 10.81 20.91 -1.76
CA GLU A 65 11.82 19.84 -1.78
C GLU A 65 12.11 19.29 -0.39
N ARG A 66 12.23 20.18 0.61
CA ARG A 66 12.42 19.78 2.01
C ARG A 66 11.25 18.94 2.51
N THR A 67 10.01 19.35 2.21
CA THR A 67 8.80 18.66 2.66
C THR A 67 8.60 17.34 1.92
N GLU A 68 8.88 17.29 0.61
CA GLU A 68 8.86 16.07 -0.20
C GLU A 68 9.84 15.04 0.37
N ARG A 69 11.05 15.47 0.72
CA ARG A 69 12.08 14.59 1.30
C ARG A 69 11.60 13.93 2.58
N LEU A 70 10.95 14.69 3.47
CA LEU A 70 10.37 14.16 4.70
C LEU A 70 9.21 13.19 4.41
N LEU A 71 8.36 13.52 3.43
CA LEU A 71 7.22 12.65 3.06
C LEU A 71 7.73 11.29 2.61
N TRP A 72 8.74 11.30 1.74
CA TRP A 72 9.33 10.08 1.17
C TRP A 72 10.30 9.35 2.11
N GLN A 73 10.54 9.87 3.32
CA GLN A 73 11.17 9.09 4.40
C GLN A 73 10.15 8.26 5.18
N ARG A 74 8.84 8.53 5.05
CA ARG A 74 7.81 7.78 5.77
C ARG A 74 7.57 6.43 5.09
N PRO A 75 7.72 5.30 5.82
CA PRO A 75 7.48 3.97 5.26
C PRO A 75 6.07 3.81 4.67
N GLY A 76 5.04 4.33 5.35
CA GLY A 76 3.67 4.28 4.87
C GLY A 76 3.43 5.00 3.55
N ALA A 77 4.13 6.12 3.29
CA ALA A 77 4.05 6.84 2.02
C ALA A 77 4.69 6.04 0.87
N LEU A 78 5.84 5.42 1.12
CA LEU A 78 6.52 4.53 0.17
C LEU A 78 5.67 3.28 -0.11
N ALA A 79 5.07 2.69 0.92
CA ALA A 79 4.18 1.54 0.79
C ALA A 79 2.95 1.89 -0.05
N ARG A 80 2.33 3.06 0.18
CA ARG A 80 1.21 3.55 -0.62
C ARG A 80 1.58 3.69 -2.09
N GLN A 81 2.75 4.24 -2.41
CA GLN A 81 3.21 4.37 -3.79
C GLN A 81 3.48 3.02 -4.45
N LEU A 82 4.04 2.07 -3.70
CA LEU A 82 4.24 0.72 -4.21
C LEU A 82 2.90 0.05 -4.55
N VAL A 83 1.89 0.19 -3.68
CA VAL A 83 0.53 -0.30 -3.95
C VAL A 83 -0.07 0.38 -5.17
N LEU A 84 0.04 1.70 -5.29
CA LEU A 84 -0.47 2.45 -6.46
C LEU A 84 0.21 2.02 -7.76
N ARG A 85 1.49 1.68 -7.71
CA ARG A 85 2.23 1.21 -8.87
C ARG A 85 1.75 -0.17 -9.35
N LEU A 86 1.36 -1.04 -8.41
CA LEU A 86 0.87 -2.39 -8.70
C LEU A 86 -0.65 -2.43 -8.87
N LEU A 87 -1.33 -1.28 -8.86
CA LEU A 87 -2.77 -1.19 -8.66
C LEU A 87 -3.60 -1.96 -9.71
N PRO A 88 -3.41 -1.80 -11.03
CA PRO A 88 -4.19 -2.53 -12.03
C PRO A 88 -4.13 -4.05 -11.79
N GLU A 89 -2.95 -4.52 -11.45
CA GLU A 89 -2.67 -5.92 -11.24
C GLU A 89 -3.21 -6.44 -9.89
N LEU A 90 -3.00 -5.70 -8.81
CA LEU A 90 -3.56 -6.05 -7.50
C LEU A 90 -5.07 -6.25 -7.56
N LEU A 91 -5.76 -5.36 -8.29
CA LEU A 91 -7.20 -5.43 -8.47
C LEU A 91 -7.63 -6.64 -9.28
N ARG A 92 -6.88 -7.00 -10.33
CA ARG A 92 -7.12 -8.23 -11.11
C ARG A 92 -6.96 -9.49 -10.26
N ALA A 93 -5.89 -9.60 -9.47
CA ALA A 93 -5.70 -10.74 -8.55
C ALA A 93 -6.82 -10.83 -7.52
N TRP A 94 -7.18 -9.70 -6.93
CA TRP A 94 -8.21 -9.65 -5.89
C TRP A 94 -9.60 -10.05 -6.46
N LEU A 95 -9.97 -9.53 -7.63
CA LEU A 95 -11.23 -9.89 -8.31
C LEU A 95 -11.30 -11.38 -8.65
N ARG A 96 -10.18 -11.97 -9.10
CA ARG A 96 -10.08 -13.41 -9.39
C ARG A 96 -10.18 -14.27 -8.12
N GLY A 97 -9.65 -13.79 -7.00
CA GLY A 97 -9.75 -14.47 -5.69
C GLY A 97 -11.20 -14.73 -5.27
N GLY A 98 -12.14 -13.94 -5.81
CA GLY A 98 -13.56 -14.29 -5.90
C GLY A 98 -14.36 -14.04 -4.63
N SER A 99 -13.73 -13.65 -3.52
CA SER A 99 -14.41 -13.27 -2.28
C SER A 99 -14.30 -11.78 -2.01
N ALA A 100 -15.43 -11.10 -1.82
CA ALA A 100 -15.47 -9.66 -1.58
C ALA A 100 -14.87 -9.24 -0.22
N ASP A 101 -14.69 -10.19 0.70
CA ASP A 101 -14.10 -10.00 2.03
C ASP A 101 -12.67 -10.55 2.15
N GLY A 102 -12.14 -11.14 1.08
CA GLY A 102 -10.80 -11.73 1.08
C GLY A 102 -9.69 -10.68 1.00
N VAL A 103 -8.50 -11.11 1.40
CA VAL A 103 -7.30 -10.26 1.48
C VAL A 103 -6.26 -10.78 0.49
N LEU A 104 -5.76 -9.87 -0.35
CA LEU A 104 -4.60 -10.13 -1.20
C LEU A 104 -3.33 -9.82 -0.40
N GLN A 105 -2.60 -10.86 -0.01
CA GLN A 105 -1.32 -10.71 0.68
C GLN A 105 -0.18 -10.68 -0.34
N LEU A 106 0.70 -9.70 -0.25
CA LEU A 106 1.90 -9.55 -1.06
C LEU A 106 3.14 -9.60 -0.19
N GLN A 107 4.19 -10.24 -0.71
CA GLN A 107 5.53 -10.17 -0.17
C GLN A 107 6.48 -9.69 -1.25
N VAL A 108 7.10 -8.54 -1.02
CA VAL A 108 7.99 -7.86 -1.95
C VAL A 108 9.42 -7.99 -1.46
N ASN A 109 10.23 -8.74 -2.20
CA ASN A 109 11.66 -8.87 -1.98
C ASN A 109 12.41 -7.76 -2.74
N ALA A 110 12.31 -6.54 -2.20
CA ALA A 110 13.10 -5.38 -2.54
C ALA A 110 13.01 -4.37 -1.38
N GLU A 111 14.01 -3.50 -1.25
CA GLU A 111 14.02 -2.48 -0.20
C GLU A 111 12.91 -1.45 -0.44
N LEU A 112 12.09 -1.18 0.58
CA LEU A 112 10.96 -0.25 0.49
C LEU A 112 11.40 1.16 0.06
N GLY A 113 12.58 1.59 0.52
CA GLY A 113 13.20 2.87 0.14
C GLY A 113 13.55 3.00 -1.34
N GLU A 114 13.55 1.89 -2.09
CA GLU A 114 13.77 1.85 -3.52
C GLU A 114 12.46 1.55 -4.26
N ALA A 115 11.81 0.44 -3.90
CA ALA A 115 10.60 -0.04 -4.56
C ALA A 115 9.40 0.91 -4.38
N GLY A 116 9.33 1.64 -3.27
CA GLY A 116 8.27 2.61 -2.98
C GLY A 116 8.51 4.02 -3.54
N VAL A 117 9.63 4.28 -4.23
CA VAL A 117 9.90 5.61 -4.81
C VAL A 117 9.02 5.82 -6.04
N PRO A 118 8.28 6.95 -6.17
CA PRO A 118 7.47 7.23 -7.34
C PRO A 118 8.26 7.27 -8.66
N LYS A 119 7.63 6.82 -9.75
CA LYS A 119 8.28 6.73 -11.07
C LYS A 119 8.77 8.09 -11.58
N TRP A 120 7.97 9.15 -11.42
CA TRP A 120 8.34 10.51 -11.83
C TRP A 120 9.60 11.01 -11.10
N ARG A 121 9.81 10.58 -9.86
CA ARG A 121 10.98 10.98 -9.07
C ARG A 121 12.24 10.25 -9.55
N LEU A 122 12.12 8.95 -9.87
CA LEU A 122 13.21 8.20 -10.49
C LEU A 122 13.63 8.85 -11.82
N LEU A 123 12.67 9.25 -12.65
CA LEU A 123 12.93 9.96 -13.91
C LEU A 123 13.64 11.30 -13.67
N ARG A 124 13.17 12.11 -12.71
CA ARG A 124 13.80 13.39 -12.31
C ARG A 124 15.24 13.21 -11.84
N GLU A 125 15.52 12.12 -11.13
CA GLU A 125 16.84 11.79 -10.56
C GLU A 125 17.74 10.99 -11.54
N GLY A 126 17.28 10.68 -12.75
CA GLY A 126 18.03 9.86 -13.71
C GLY A 126 18.26 8.41 -13.25
N ARG A 127 17.39 7.88 -12.40
CA ARG A 127 17.48 6.53 -11.81
C ARG A 127 16.58 5.54 -12.56
N SER A 128 17.04 4.30 -12.69
CA SER A 128 16.24 3.20 -13.20
C SER A 128 15.25 2.67 -12.16
N GLU A 129 14.22 1.96 -12.63
CA GLU A 129 13.29 1.26 -11.73
C GLU A 129 14.00 0.08 -11.05
N PRO A 130 13.80 -0.09 -9.73
CA PRO A 130 14.43 -1.19 -9.00
C PRO A 130 13.82 -2.52 -9.44
N LYS A 131 14.66 -3.55 -9.48
CA LYS A 131 14.19 -4.92 -9.69
C LYS A 131 13.68 -5.49 -8.37
N ALA A 132 12.48 -6.07 -8.37
CA ALA A 132 11.91 -6.73 -7.21
C ALA A 132 11.32 -8.09 -7.59
N GLN A 133 11.33 -9.04 -6.65
CA GLN A 133 10.53 -10.26 -6.74
C GLN A 133 9.31 -10.14 -5.84
N ILE A 134 8.14 -10.41 -6.38
CA ILE A 134 6.86 -10.28 -5.70
C ILE A 134 6.22 -11.66 -5.63
N ARG A 135 5.88 -12.08 -4.41
CA ARG A 135 4.98 -13.21 -4.17
C ARG A 135 3.63 -12.65 -3.77
N TYR A 136 2.55 -13.25 -4.23
CA TYR A 136 1.22 -12.85 -3.80
C TYR A 136 0.32 -14.06 -3.62
N ALA A 137 -0.60 -13.94 -2.66
CA ALA A 137 -1.55 -14.97 -2.33
C ALA A 137 -2.90 -14.35 -1.97
N PHE A 138 -3.99 -14.98 -2.41
CA PHE A 138 -5.33 -14.60 -1.96
C PHE A 138 -5.78 -15.52 -0.83
N LEU A 139 -6.20 -14.92 0.28
CA LEU A 139 -6.72 -15.62 1.44
C LEU A 139 -8.14 -15.16 1.74
N GLY A 140 -8.99 -16.12 2.13
CA GLY A 140 -10.23 -15.79 2.83
C GLY A 140 -9.91 -15.08 4.15
N ARG A 141 -10.87 -14.30 4.63
CA ARG A 141 -10.68 -13.46 5.81
C ARG A 141 -10.25 -14.26 7.04
N LYS A 142 -10.88 -15.40 7.27
CA LYS A 142 -10.60 -16.28 8.42
C LYS A 142 -9.17 -16.81 8.36
N GLU A 143 -8.76 -17.30 7.19
CA GLU A 143 -7.43 -17.84 6.92
C GLU A 143 -6.35 -16.76 7.07
N TYR A 144 -6.63 -15.54 6.58
CA TYR A 144 -5.75 -14.39 6.73
C TYR A 144 -5.51 -14.01 8.20
N LEU A 145 -6.58 -13.87 9.00
CA LEU A 145 -6.44 -13.52 10.42
C LEU A 145 -5.72 -14.62 11.22
N ALA A 146 -5.96 -15.89 10.90
CA ALA A 146 -5.22 -17.00 11.48
C ALA A 146 -3.73 -16.96 11.10
N ASN A 147 -3.41 -16.62 9.85
CA ASN A 147 -2.02 -16.47 9.38
C ASN A 147 -1.29 -15.34 10.12
N LEU A 148 -1.94 -14.19 10.31
CA LEU A 148 -1.40 -13.08 11.11
C LEU A 148 -1.12 -13.50 12.55
N ALA A 149 -2.07 -14.17 13.20
CA ALA A 149 -1.90 -14.65 14.58
C ALA A 149 -0.73 -15.63 14.70
N ALA A 150 -0.61 -16.57 13.75
CA ALA A 150 0.47 -17.54 13.73
C ALA A 150 1.86 -16.89 13.52
N ASN A 151 1.94 -15.74 12.85
CA ASN A 151 3.20 -15.01 12.66
C ASN A 151 3.63 -14.20 13.90
N LEU A 152 2.68 -13.82 14.76
CA LEU A 152 2.96 -13.05 15.97
C LEU A 152 3.36 -13.90 17.18
N GLN A 153 3.10 -15.20 17.18
CA GLN A 153 3.40 -16.12 18.29
C GLN A 153 4.92 -16.28 18.60
N GLY A 154 5.82 -15.67 17.81
CA GLY A 154 7.28 -15.72 18.01
C GLY A 154 8.00 -14.36 18.13
N ALA A 155 7.28 -13.23 18.18
CA ALA A 155 7.84 -11.88 18.27
C ALA A 155 7.55 -11.21 19.63
N PRO A 156 8.35 -10.24 20.13
CA PRO A 156 8.12 -9.60 21.42
C PRO A 156 6.75 -8.87 21.49
N PRO A 157 6.23 -8.63 22.72
CA PRO A 157 4.81 -8.35 22.95
C PRO A 157 4.49 -6.89 22.67
N GLN A 158 4.24 -6.54 21.41
CA GLN A 158 3.55 -5.29 21.11
C GLN A 158 2.16 -5.52 20.52
N GLY A 159 1.81 -6.76 20.15
CA GLY A 159 0.49 -7.09 19.58
C GLY A 159 0.23 -6.41 18.23
N VAL A 160 1.20 -5.65 17.71
CA VAL A 160 1.17 -4.97 16.42
C VAL A 160 1.38 -6.00 15.32
N ALA A 161 0.40 -6.12 14.43
CA ALA A 161 0.43 -7.03 13.30
C ALA A 161 0.91 -6.35 12.02
N ALA A 162 0.50 -5.09 11.79
CA ALA A 162 0.88 -4.30 10.62
C ALA A 162 0.57 -2.81 10.87
N ALA A 163 1.03 -1.92 10.00
CA ALA A 163 0.66 -0.51 10.00
C ALA A 163 -0.30 -0.15 8.85
N ASP A 164 -1.04 0.95 8.95
CA ASP A 164 -1.64 1.57 7.77
C ASP A 164 -0.64 2.46 7.02
N CYS A 165 -1.04 2.99 5.86
CA CYS A 165 -0.20 3.91 5.07
C CYS A 165 0.03 5.28 5.74
N GLU A 166 -0.74 5.64 6.76
CA GLU A 166 -0.55 6.86 7.53
C GLU A 166 0.44 6.65 8.70
N GLY A 167 0.83 5.39 8.94
CA GLY A 167 1.80 4.98 9.95
C GLY A 167 1.17 4.58 11.28
N LYS A 168 -0.16 4.44 11.36
CA LYS A 168 -0.83 3.92 12.55
C LYS A 168 -0.51 2.43 12.67
N GLN A 169 0.08 2.03 13.80
CA GLN A 169 0.29 0.62 14.13
C GLN A 169 -1.04 -0.02 14.52
N LEU A 170 -1.33 -1.20 13.99
CA LEU A 170 -2.60 -1.90 14.15
C LEU A 170 -2.40 -3.28 14.75
N SER A 171 -3.19 -3.59 15.78
CA SER A 171 -3.36 -4.95 16.30
C SER A 171 -4.20 -5.82 15.35
N ILE A 172 -4.21 -7.15 15.57
CA ILE A 172 -5.06 -8.06 14.78
C ILE A 172 -6.54 -7.65 14.85
N ALA A 173 -7.03 -7.24 16.02
CA ALA A 173 -8.40 -6.80 16.21
C ALA A 173 -8.70 -5.51 15.43
N GLU A 174 -7.77 -4.55 15.44
CA GLU A 174 -7.90 -3.32 14.65
C GLU A 174 -7.80 -3.58 13.16
N ILE A 175 -6.99 -4.54 12.71
CA ILE A 175 -6.97 -4.98 11.30
C ILE A 175 -8.31 -5.59 10.93
N ALA A 176 -8.88 -6.47 11.76
CA ALA A 176 -10.20 -7.05 11.49
C ALA A 176 -11.27 -5.96 11.32
N ALA A 177 -11.29 -4.95 12.21
CA ALA A 177 -12.18 -3.79 12.10
C ALA A 177 -11.86 -2.88 10.89
N PHE A 178 -10.58 -2.72 10.56
CA PHE A 178 -10.14 -1.96 9.39
C PHE A 178 -10.70 -2.58 8.10
N LEU A 179 -10.65 -3.91 8.00
CA LEU A 179 -11.19 -4.68 6.87
C LEU A 179 -12.72 -4.58 6.76
N ASP A 180 -13.44 -4.56 7.90
CA ASP A 180 -14.90 -4.46 7.94
C ASP A 180 -15.48 -3.15 7.40
N GLY A 181 -14.71 -2.07 7.44
CA GLY A 181 -15.24 -0.75 7.12
C GLY A 181 -15.44 0.13 8.35
N GLY A 182 -14.36 0.50 9.01
CA GLY A 182 -14.31 1.79 9.69
C GLY A 182 -14.45 2.92 8.65
N ALA A 183 -15.32 3.89 8.92
CA ALA A 183 -15.67 5.00 8.03
C ALA A 183 -14.44 5.72 7.47
N ALA A 184 -14.18 5.56 6.17
CA ALA A 184 -13.59 6.67 5.42
C ALA A 184 -14.74 7.67 5.14
N PRO A 185 -14.57 8.97 5.42
CA PRO A 185 -15.56 9.97 5.06
C PRO A 185 -15.53 10.15 3.54
N GLY A 186 -16.26 9.29 2.84
CA GLY A 186 -16.52 9.36 1.41
C GLY A 186 -18.04 9.40 1.17
N PRO A 187 -18.49 9.97 0.04
CA PRO A 187 -19.92 10.08 -0.23
C PRO A 187 -20.57 8.70 -0.29
N ALA A 188 -21.80 8.64 0.24
CA ALA A 188 -22.57 7.44 0.51
C ALA A 188 -22.55 6.40 -0.63
N GLY A 189 -22.21 5.16 -0.25
CA GLY A 189 -22.22 3.99 -1.12
C GLY A 189 -21.10 3.05 -0.71
N ALA A 190 -21.41 2.03 0.09
CA ALA A 190 -20.47 0.96 0.44
C ALA A 190 -20.12 0.15 -0.82
N GLY A 191 -19.21 0.68 -1.64
CA GLY A 191 -18.56 -0.07 -2.71
C GLY A 191 -17.66 -1.14 -2.13
N ALA A 192 -17.42 -2.21 -2.88
CA ALA A 192 -16.45 -3.23 -2.50
C ALA A 192 -15.07 -2.57 -2.30
N CYS A 193 -14.34 -2.96 -1.26
CA CYS A 193 -12.98 -2.49 -1.05
C CYS A 193 -12.03 -3.68 -1.21
N ALA A 194 -11.09 -3.58 -2.14
CA ALA A 194 -10.03 -4.57 -2.21
C ALA A 194 -9.08 -4.37 -1.02
N ALA A 195 -8.99 -5.39 -0.18
CA ALA A 195 -8.06 -5.42 0.94
C ALA A 195 -6.72 -6.00 0.51
N VAL A 196 -5.65 -5.27 0.81
CA VAL A 196 -4.29 -5.63 0.46
C VAL A 196 -3.42 -5.62 1.70
N HIS A 197 -2.70 -6.71 1.95
CA HIS A 197 -1.63 -6.77 2.93
C HIS A 197 -0.30 -6.77 2.18
N LEU A 198 0.64 -5.93 2.58
CA LEU A 198 1.95 -5.78 1.95
C LEU A 198 3.07 -6.00 2.98
N ASP A 199 3.77 -7.12 2.82
CA ASP A 199 5.04 -7.40 3.47
C ASP A 199 6.18 -6.94 2.54
N VAL A 200 7.06 -6.06 3.00
CA VAL A 200 8.18 -5.54 2.18
C VAL A 200 9.44 -5.37 3.02
N ARG A 201 10.61 -5.59 2.43
CA ARG A 201 11.88 -5.40 3.14
C ARG A 201 12.06 -3.94 3.53
N HIS A 202 12.48 -3.72 4.77
CA HIS A 202 12.74 -2.39 5.29
C HIS A 202 13.87 -2.41 6.32
N GLY A 203 14.93 -1.65 6.06
CA GLY A 203 16.08 -1.52 6.95
C GLY A 203 17.02 -2.73 6.89
N ALA A 204 17.82 -2.93 7.94
CA ALA A 204 18.90 -3.93 8.01
C ALA A 204 18.41 -5.39 8.11
N GLY A 205 17.55 -5.83 7.19
CA GLY A 205 17.01 -7.18 7.11
C GLY A 205 15.61 -7.36 7.72
N GLY A 206 14.95 -6.27 8.14
CA GLY A 206 13.58 -6.31 8.66
C GLY A 206 12.53 -6.40 7.56
N MET A 207 11.34 -6.85 7.93
CA MET A 207 10.12 -6.74 7.13
C MET A 207 9.21 -5.68 7.74
N ALA A 208 8.64 -4.82 6.92
CA ALA A 208 7.54 -3.94 7.29
C ALA A 208 6.25 -4.49 6.69
N ALA A 209 5.20 -4.56 7.50
CA ALA A 209 3.89 -5.04 7.12
C ALA A 209 2.90 -3.87 7.07
N PHE A 210 2.16 -3.74 5.98
CA PHE A 210 1.14 -2.71 5.79
C PHE A 210 -0.20 -3.31 5.40
N VAL A 211 -1.29 -2.70 5.85
CA VAL A 211 -2.65 -3.03 5.39
C VAL A 211 -3.27 -1.82 4.71
N VAL A 212 -3.82 -2.05 3.52
CA VAL A 212 -4.38 -1.01 2.65
C VAL A 212 -5.75 -1.45 2.16
N ARG A 213 -6.68 -0.49 2.08
CA ARG A 213 -7.97 -0.67 1.43
C ARG A 213 -8.04 0.21 0.20
N ILE A 214 -8.41 -0.41 -0.90
CA ILE A 214 -8.54 0.24 -2.20
C ILE A 214 -10.02 0.29 -2.53
N PRO A 215 -10.64 1.48 -2.53
CA PRO A 215 -12.04 1.62 -2.94
C PRO A 215 -12.24 1.12 -4.37
N CYS A 216 -13.11 0.14 -4.55
CA CYS A 216 -13.41 -0.50 -5.81
C CYS A 216 -14.92 -0.49 -6.06
N GLY A 217 -15.41 0.55 -6.75
CA GLY A 217 -16.80 0.52 -7.24
C GLY A 217 -17.01 -0.62 -8.25
N GLU A 218 -18.28 -0.92 -8.58
CA GLU A 218 -18.62 -1.97 -9.57
C GLU A 218 -17.89 -1.78 -10.91
N GLY A 219 -17.62 -0.53 -11.30
CA GLY A 219 -16.91 -0.19 -12.54
C GLY A 219 -15.47 -0.71 -12.63
N VAL A 220 -14.80 -1.03 -11.51
CA VAL A 220 -13.41 -1.55 -11.53
C VAL A 220 -13.31 -2.86 -12.30
N ARG A 221 -14.35 -3.70 -12.27
CA ARG A 221 -14.41 -4.94 -13.05
C ARG A 221 -14.28 -4.70 -14.54
N GLY A 222 -14.82 -3.59 -15.05
CA GLY A 222 -14.71 -3.22 -16.47
C GLY A 222 -13.30 -2.79 -16.90
N TYR A 223 -12.49 -2.29 -15.96
CA TYR A 223 -11.09 -1.90 -16.23
C TYR A 223 -10.09 -3.04 -16.01
N ALA A 224 -10.50 -4.05 -15.23
CA ALA A 224 -9.78 -5.30 -15.11
C ALA A 224 -10.06 -6.18 -16.36
N GLY A 225 -9.44 -5.82 -17.48
CA GLY A 225 -9.55 -6.57 -18.73
C GLY A 225 -9.18 -8.05 -18.57
N GLU A 226 -9.64 -8.88 -19.52
CA GLU A 226 -9.31 -10.30 -19.55
C GLU A 226 -7.79 -10.49 -19.58
N HIS A 227 -7.29 -11.35 -18.70
CA HIS A 227 -5.87 -11.70 -18.63
C HIS A 227 -5.73 -13.19 -18.92
N LYS A 228 -4.77 -13.53 -19.77
CA LYS A 228 -4.49 -14.91 -20.14
C LYS A 228 -3.52 -15.51 -19.12
N ASP A 229 -3.96 -16.57 -18.46
CA ASP A 229 -3.12 -17.26 -17.48
C ASP A 229 -1.87 -17.85 -18.15
N PRO A 230 -0.72 -17.87 -17.45
CA PRO A 230 0.39 -18.69 -17.87
C PRO A 230 -0.02 -20.17 -17.85
N PRO A 231 0.70 -21.04 -18.57
CA PRO A 231 0.47 -22.48 -18.49
C PRO A 231 0.54 -22.96 -17.03
N ALA A 232 -0.22 -24.02 -16.73
CA ALA A 232 -0.14 -24.68 -15.43
C ALA A 232 1.32 -25.04 -15.08
N PRO A 233 1.70 -25.00 -13.80
CA PRO A 233 3.07 -25.22 -13.36
C PRO A 233 3.51 -26.64 -13.73
N LYS A 234 4.79 -26.79 -14.08
CA LYS A 234 5.39 -28.11 -14.31
C LYS A 234 5.61 -28.80 -12.97
N GLY A 235 4.67 -29.65 -12.56
CA GLY A 235 4.69 -30.41 -11.30
C GLY A 235 3.29 -30.60 -10.72
N SER A 236 3.14 -31.42 -9.67
CA SER A 236 1.87 -31.50 -8.94
C SER A 236 1.67 -30.22 -8.11
N VAL A 237 0.40 -29.85 -7.91
CA VAL A 237 0.02 -28.74 -7.03
C VAL A 237 0.64 -28.93 -5.63
N ASP A 238 0.71 -30.17 -5.17
CA ASP A 238 1.33 -30.55 -3.89
C ASP A 238 2.79 -30.12 -3.77
N GLY A 239 3.59 -30.25 -4.83
CA GLY A 239 5.01 -29.84 -4.79
C GLY A 239 5.18 -28.33 -4.64
N VAL A 240 4.31 -27.54 -5.26
CA VAL A 240 4.30 -26.07 -5.09
C VAL A 240 3.85 -25.71 -3.67
N MET A 241 2.85 -26.42 -3.15
CA MET A 241 2.35 -26.24 -1.79
C MET A 241 3.38 -26.64 -0.71
N GLU A 242 4.22 -27.64 -0.96
CA GLU A 242 5.28 -28.07 -0.04
C GLU A 242 6.44 -27.06 0.02
N ILE A 243 6.87 -26.54 -1.13
CA ILE A 243 7.80 -25.40 -1.21
C ILE A 243 7.22 -24.20 -0.48
N GLN A 244 5.91 -23.97 -0.60
CA GLN A 244 5.24 -22.88 0.10
C GLN A 244 5.27 -23.06 1.62
N ARG A 245 4.95 -24.26 2.14
CA ARG A 245 5.02 -24.58 3.58
C ARG A 245 6.39 -24.30 4.18
N SER A 246 7.46 -24.65 3.46
CA SER A 246 8.84 -24.38 3.92
C SER A 246 9.19 -22.88 3.92
N SER A 247 8.57 -22.08 3.06
CA SER A 247 8.80 -20.63 2.97
C SER A 247 7.97 -19.78 3.93
N GLY A 248 6.89 -20.34 4.49
CA GLY A 248 6.01 -19.67 5.46
C GLY A 248 5.09 -18.60 4.88
N PHE A 249 4.94 -18.48 3.55
CA PHE A 249 4.13 -17.44 2.91
C PHE A 249 3.08 -17.97 1.93
N PRO A 250 1.78 -17.74 2.21
CA PRO A 250 1.16 -17.79 3.54
C PRO A 250 1.26 -19.17 4.21
N LYS A 251 1.05 -19.24 5.54
CA LYS A 251 0.97 -20.52 6.27
C LYS A 251 -0.33 -21.29 5.97
N ALA A 252 -1.42 -20.57 5.70
CA ALA A 252 -2.68 -21.14 5.27
C ALA A 252 -2.68 -21.40 3.75
N LEU A 253 -3.43 -22.42 3.31
CA LEU A 253 -3.63 -22.74 1.90
C LEU A 253 -4.36 -21.58 1.20
N PRO A 254 -3.74 -20.87 0.24
CA PRO A 254 -4.41 -19.79 -0.47
C PRO A 254 -5.28 -20.30 -1.62
N SER A 255 -6.30 -19.54 -2.01
CA SER A 255 -7.10 -19.87 -3.20
C SER A 255 -6.38 -19.52 -4.49
N LEU A 256 -5.48 -18.52 -4.45
CA LEU A 256 -4.61 -18.12 -5.56
C LEU A 256 -3.18 -17.93 -5.04
N LEU A 257 -2.19 -18.38 -5.81
CA LEU A 257 -0.77 -18.14 -5.55
C LEU A 257 -0.05 -17.75 -6.84
N GLY A 258 0.82 -16.74 -6.76
CA GLY A 258 1.66 -16.35 -7.90
C GLY A 258 2.97 -15.68 -7.51
N PHE A 259 3.85 -15.62 -8.50
CA PHE A 259 5.22 -15.12 -8.41
C PHE A 259 5.49 -14.21 -9.60
N GLN A 260 6.18 -13.08 -9.36
CA GLN A 260 6.40 -12.07 -10.38
C GLN A 260 7.71 -11.31 -10.20
N SER A 261 8.33 -10.95 -11.32
CA SER A 261 9.39 -9.95 -11.37
C SER A 261 8.84 -8.55 -11.68
N PHE A 262 9.32 -7.54 -10.98
CA PHE A 262 8.99 -6.13 -11.17
C PHE A 262 10.25 -5.34 -11.57
N PRO A 263 10.20 -4.36 -12.49
CA PRO A 263 9.04 -3.99 -13.31
C PRO A 263 8.68 -5.09 -14.33
N GLY A 264 7.39 -5.27 -14.59
CA GLY A 264 6.82 -6.29 -15.47
C GLY A 264 5.34 -6.53 -15.15
N ASP A 265 4.60 -7.13 -16.09
CA ASP A 265 3.18 -7.47 -15.89
C ASP A 265 3.05 -8.57 -14.85
N LEU A 266 2.17 -8.41 -13.84
CA LEU A 266 1.81 -9.52 -12.95
C LEU A 266 1.13 -10.61 -13.77
N ASN A 267 1.81 -11.75 -13.92
CA ASN A 267 1.22 -12.95 -14.46
C ASN A 267 0.32 -13.57 -13.38
N PHE A 268 -0.97 -13.66 -13.66
CA PHE A 268 -1.98 -14.24 -12.78
C PHE A 268 -2.27 -15.71 -13.10
N PRO A 269 -2.65 -16.50 -12.09
CA PRO A 269 -1.80 -17.12 -11.08
C PRO A 269 -0.95 -18.28 -11.64
N VAL A 270 0.04 -18.72 -10.84
CA VAL A 270 0.76 -19.97 -11.08
C VAL A 270 -0.04 -21.15 -10.53
N VAL A 271 -0.77 -20.99 -9.42
CA VAL A 271 -1.71 -22.00 -8.89
C VAL A 271 -3.05 -21.34 -8.57
N ASP A 272 -4.13 -21.86 -9.16
CA ASP A 272 -5.51 -21.53 -8.83
C ASP A 272 -6.20 -22.78 -8.27
N ALA A 273 -6.57 -22.75 -6.99
CA ALA A 273 -7.16 -23.91 -6.33
C ALA A 273 -8.44 -24.40 -7.02
N LYS A 274 -9.23 -23.51 -7.64
CA LYS A 274 -10.46 -23.90 -8.36
C LYS A 274 -10.15 -24.60 -9.68
N ARG A 275 -9.13 -24.13 -10.40
CA ARG A 275 -8.70 -24.70 -11.70
C ARG A 275 -7.90 -25.99 -11.51
N ASP A 276 -6.92 -25.95 -10.61
CA ASP A 276 -5.85 -26.93 -10.55
C ASP A 276 -6.18 -28.12 -9.62
N MET A 277 -6.96 -27.92 -8.55
CA MET A 277 -7.41 -29.05 -7.68
C MET A 277 -8.61 -29.81 -8.27
N ALA A 278 -9.35 -29.21 -9.21
CA ALA A 278 -10.46 -29.88 -9.89
C ALA A 278 -9.98 -30.94 -10.91
N GLY A 279 -8.74 -30.82 -11.41
CA GLY A 279 -8.15 -31.77 -12.36
C GLY A 279 -7.74 -33.10 -11.73
N ASP A 280 -7.38 -33.12 -10.44
CA ASP A 280 -6.92 -34.32 -9.73
C ASP A 280 -8.03 -35.36 -9.49
N ALA A 281 -9.30 -34.97 -9.61
CA ALA A 281 -10.42 -35.90 -9.47
C ALA A 281 -10.68 -36.78 -10.72
N SER A 282 -10.00 -36.52 -11.85
CA SER A 282 -10.21 -37.26 -13.11
C SER A 282 -9.09 -38.25 -13.47
N GLY A 283 -8.07 -38.39 -12.62
CA GLY A 283 -6.89 -39.24 -12.88
C GLY A 283 -6.89 -40.62 -12.23
N GLY A 284 -8.00 -41.03 -11.60
CA GLY A 284 -8.05 -42.30 -10.86
C GLY A 284 -9.41 -42.98 -10.95
N ALA A 285 -9.68 -43.64 -12.07
CA ALA A 285 -10.59 -44.77 -12.18
C ALA A 285 -10.24 -45.57 -13.44
#